data_AF-A0A2E6VP54-F1
#
_entry.id   AF-A0A2E6VP54-F1
#
_cell.length_a   1.000
_cell.length_b   1.000
_cell.length_c   1.000
_cell.angle_alpha   90.00
_cell.angle_beta   90.00
_cell.angle_gamma   90.00
#
_symmetry.space_group_name_H-M   'P 1'
#
loop_
_entity.id
_entity.type
_entity.pdbx_description
1 polymer ?
#
loop_
_entity_poly.entity_id
_entity_poly.type
_entity_poly.pdbx_seq_one_letter_code
_entity_poly.pdbx_strand_id
1 'polypeptide(L)'
;MRHLFLLILAALMGCEACDGDVGNDLSNLKPGRLRVAEAELVFGPTPLQMSQKQEIQLYNSGQLPLVFESMAFEPEGVVFLIPNQPDRLDVKESLFMEVVFTPGEATAYAAQLIFTFDGDNSPFQLSVSGEGMANPLCAPCDETPASFCMNDQVMAFYEKTSETCDNGLCLYTVQDVSCNWGCAPEAGRCVVLDAGPGNNGSGNGNNNNNNPPPSPTDAGVIDAGTHGNGNNNPPLSGAIDSGPANLPDDAGVSPTYEVAHSNPTQCFNCTDWNNPTTCGAAAPGCPAPNSTGHGQEYHHNQLSPLQFTVVGSELLQDERTGLVWRRCLNGGAGTPCDANTLLQNFSQAQTTCNELQTDNGETMRMPSLGELLTITDYESTLGIFQNNFFDLPNASFWTATATEPDNPLTNYWVVNDIAQSLTSQNIQSQAHVLCVAGQPWGSNGFIENGNSITDTRTGLEWQTCPYGQSPGASAGCTGTIMLLPFHEALATCENLNLDQHTNWRLPTIRELSTLRLWPDENLTHAFGEAAQGLLGRLFSASVTTDRSAVWVFSPTEPYWQKGGQTHTFRCVRAP
;
A
#
# COMPACT_ATOMS: atom_id res chain seq x y z
N MET A 1 31.87 10.07 62.61
CA MET A 1 32.35 10.16 61.22
C MET A 1 31.16 9.72 60.37
N ARG A 2 30.33 10.60 59.79
CA ARG A 2 30.53 11.80 58.92
C ARG A 2 30.96 11.39 57.49
N HIS A 3 30.36 12.05 56.49
CA HIS A 3 30.32 11.80 55.01
C HIS A 3 29.06 11.02 54.57
N LEU A 4 27.94 11.61 54.09
CA LEU A 4 27.54 12.97 53.66
C LEU A 4 27.89 13.42 52.22
N PHE A 5 26.83 13.81 51.47
CA PHE A 5 26.77 14.49 50.15
C PHE A 5 27.14 13.65 48.89
N LEU A 6 26.57 13.84 47.69
CA LEU A 6 25.64 14.90 47.19
C LEU A 6 24.39 14.34 46.47
N LEU A 7 23.28 15.08 46.59
CA LEU A 7 22.17 15.13 45.62
C LEU A 7 22.25 16.50 44.93
N ILE A 8 22.22 16.54 43.59
CA ILE A 8 22.31 17.81 42.85
C ILE A 8 20.91 18.37 42.63
N LEU A 9 20.62 19.48 43.30
CA LEU A 9 19.42 20.29 43.09
C LEU A 9 19.80 21.47 42.19
N ALA A 10 19.22 21.55 40.99
CA ALA A 10 19.36 22.71 40.12
C ALA A 10 18.06 23.51 40.13
N ALA A 11 18.07 24.68 40.78
CA ALA A 11 16.96 25.62 40.80
C ALA A 11 17.20 26.75 39.79
N LEU A 12 16.19 27.05 38.98
CA LEU A 12 16.05 28.31 38.26
C LEU A 12 14.71 28.94 38.66
N MET A 13 14.78 30.08 39.36
CA MET A 13 13.62 30.89 39.73
C MET A 13 13.25 31.82 38.57
N GLY A 14 11.97 32.19 38.40
CA GLY A 14 11.68 33.33 37.52
C GLY A 14 10.27 33.61 37.02
N CYS A 15 9.19 33.36 37.76
CA CYS A 15 8.04 34.29 37.75
C CYS A 15 7.12 34.06 38.96
N GLU A 16 6.55 35.14 39.49
CA GLU A 16 5.71 35.12 40.70
C GLU A 16 4.21 35.02 40.37
N ALA A 17 3.44 34.63 41.39
CA ALA A 17 1.99 34.82 41.54
C ALA A 17 1.05 34.05 40.59
N CYS A 18 0.59 32.89 41.07
CA CYS A 18 -0.80 32.79 41.51
C CYS A 18 -0.87 32.00 42.84
N ASP A 19 -1.57 32.57 43.82
CA ASP A 19 -1.81 31.98 45.13
C ASP A 19 -2.83 30.83 45.02
N GLY A 20 -2.65 29.77 45.80
CA GLY A 20 -3.34 28.49 45.59
C GLY A 20 -2.75 27.35 46.41
N ASP A 21 -2.79 27.47 47.73
CA ASP A 21 -2.44 26.39 48.65
C ASP A 21 -3.42 25.22 48.52
N VAL A 22 -3.12 24.30 47.60
CA VAL A 22 -3.75 22.98 47.53
C VAL A 22 -2.77 22.00 48.18
N GLY A 23 -2.94 21.78 49.49
CA GLY A 23 -2.34 20.63 50.15
C GLY A 23 -2.70 19.37 49.37
N ASN A 24 -1.68 18.60 48.94
CA ASN A 24 -1.85 17.36 48.19
C ASN A 24 -2.42 16.28 49.13
N ASP A 25 -3.71 16.38 49.41
CA ASP A 25 -4.46 15.42 50.21
C ASP A 25 -4.76 14.18 49.37
N LEU A 26 -3.76 13.29 49.33
CA LEU A 26 -3.84 11.99 48.69
C LEU A 26 -4.98 11.11 49.25
N SER A 27 -5.60 11.47 50.39
CA SER A 27 -6.75 10.74 50.95
C SER A 27 -8.08 11.02 50.24
N ASN A 28 -8.14 12.03 49.37
CA ASN A 28 -9.33 12.41 48.60
C ASN A 28 -9.27 12.04 47.11
N LEU A 29 -8.18 11.43 46.63
CA LEU A 29 -8.09 10.91 45.26
C LEU A 29 -8.85 9.60 45.12
N LYS A 30 -9.55 9.40 43.99
CA LYS A 30 -10.17 8.12 43.68
C LYS A 30 -9.08 7.05 43.48
N PRO A 31 -9.19 5.86 44.11
CA PRO A 31 -8.26 4.76 43.88
C PRO A 31 -8.14 4.40 42.40
N GLY A 32 -7.09 3.64 42.05
CA GLY A 32 -6.97 3.05 40.72
C GLY A 32 -8.23 2.26 40.37
N ARG A 33 -8.67 2.32 39.11
CA ARG A 33 -9.87 1.61 38.63
C ARG A 33 -9.64 1.04 37.25
N LEU A 34 -9.51 -0.29 37.18
CA LEU A 34 -9.29 -1.01 35.93
C LEU A 34 -10.54 -0.96 35.05
N ARG A 35 -10.34 -0.70 33.76
CA ARG A 35 -11.28 -0.95 32.68
C ARG A 35 -10.61 -1.84 31.65
N VAL A 36 -11.43 -2.70 31.06
CA VAL A 36 -11.10 -3.51 29.88
C VAL A 36 -12.07 -3.07 28.78
N ALA A 37 -11.61 -2.95 27.54
CA ALA A 37 -12.48 -2.53 26.43
C ALA A 37 -13.47 -3.64 26.02
N GLU A 38 -13.02 -4.89 26.15
CA GLU A 38 -13.75 -6.11 25.84
C GLU A 38 -14.64 -6.55 27.02
N ALA A 39 -15.86 -7.03 26.72
CA ALA A 39 -16.78 -7.58 27.72
C ALA A 39 -16.50 -9.07 28.05
N GLU A 40 -16.02 -9.81 27.05
CA GLU A 40 -15.56 -11.19 27.10
C GLU A 40 -14.50 -11.40 26.02
N LEU A 41 -13.66 -12.42 26.16
CA LEU A 41 -12.60 -12.76 25.23
C LEU A 41 -12.85 -14.16 24.64
N VAL A 42 -13.15 -14.23 23.34
CA VAL A 42 -13.54 -15.47 22.67
C VAL A 42 -12.51 -15.82 21.60
N PHE A 43 -11.76 -16.88 21.86
CA PHE A 43 -10.87 -17.51 20.89
C PHE A 43 -11.69 -18.41 19.95
N GLY A 44 -11.25 -18.48 18.70
CA GLY A 44 -11.91 -19.32 17.70
C GLY A 44 -11.48 -20.78 17.80
N PRO A 45 -12.04 -21.65 16.94
CA PRO A 45 -11.54 -22.99 16.75
C PRO A 45 -10.02 -22.97 16.47
N THR A 46 -9.25 -23.66 17.31
CA THR A 46 -7.78 -23.72 17.25
C THR A 46 -7.29 -25.17 17.21
N PRO A 47 -6.43 -25.56 16.25
CA PRO A 47 -5.85 -26.89 16.18
C PRO A 47 -5.02 -27.25 17.42
N LEU A 48 -4.99 -28.53 17.82
CA LEU A 48 -4.16 -28.97 18.95
C LEU A 48 -2.68 -28.61 18.74
N GLN A 49 -2.02 -28.19 19.82
CA GLN A 49 -0.62 -27.74 19.84
C GLN A 49 -0.32 -26.46 19.03
N MET A 50 -1.28 -25.88 18.30
CA MET A 50 -1.17 -24.53 17.73
C MET A 50 -1.63 -23.49 18.74
N SER A 51 -1.14 -22.26 18.61
CA SER A 51 -1.46 -21.16 19.53
C SER A 51 -2.16 -20.02 18.81
N GLN A 52 -3.30 -19.58 19.34
CA GLN A 52 -3.97 -18.35 18.92
C GLN A 52 -3.67 -17.23 19.90
N LYS A 53 -3.49 -16.00 19.40
CA LYS A 53 -3.23 -14.78 20.18
C LYS A 53 -4.40 -13.81 20.01
N GLN A 54 -4.78 -13.12 21.09
CA GLN A 54 -5.66 -11.95 21.07
C GLN A 54 -5.10 -10.90 22.03
N GLU A 55 -5.28 -9.62 21.73
CA GLU A 55 -4.91 -8.52 22.61
C GLU A 55 -6.16 -7.96 23.32
N ILE A 56 -6.02 -7.61 24.59
CA ILE A 56 -7.04 -6.87 25.36
C ILE A 56 -6.48 -5.51 25.78
N GLN A 57 -7.32 -4.48 25.78
CA GLN A 57 -6.89 -3.14 26.19
C GLN A 57 -7.24 -2.87 27.66
N LEU A 58 -6.21 -2.75 28.51
CA LEU A 58 -6.36 -2.29 29.90
C LEU A 58 -6.27 -0.76 29.98
N TYR A 59 -7.14 -0.14 30.78
CA TYR A 59 -7.12 1.31 31.03
C TYR A 59 -7.34 1.63 32.52
N ASN A 60 -6.50 2.50 33.10
CA ASN A 60 -6.70 2.99 34.47
C ASN A 60 -7.57 4.25 34.48
N SER A 61 -8.86 4.06 34.77
CA SER A 61 -9.84 5.14 34.90
C SER A 61 -9.83 5.87 36.27
N GLY A 62 -8.91 5.51 37.17
CA GLY A 62 -8.76 6.08 38.50
C GLY A 62 -7.98 7.40 38.55
N GLN A 63 -7.65 7.84 39.77
CA GLN A 63 -6.77 9.02 40.01
C GLN A 63 -5.49 8.65 40.77
N LEU A 64 -5.32 7.38 41.12
CA LEU A 64 -4.09 6.79 41.61
C LEU A 64 -3.63 5.69 40.63
N PRO A 65 -2.32 5.39 40.55
CA PRO A 65 -1.83 4.24 39.80
C PRO A 65 -2.48 2.93 40.27
N LEU A 66 -2.54 1.95 39.40
CA LEU A 66 -2.86 0.56 39.72
C LEU A 66 -1.57 -0.23 39.85
N VAL A 67 -1.43 -1.03 40.91
CA VAL A 67 -0.39 -2.05 41.06
C VAL A 67 -1.06 -3.41 41.07
N PHE A 68 -0.64 -4.29 40.17
CA PHE A 68 -1.19 -5.64 40.08
C PHE A 68 -0.54 -6.56 41.11
N GLU A 69 -1.36 -7.28 41.88
CA GLU A 69 -0.94 -8.31 42.82
C GLU A 69 -0.88 -9.68 42.13
N SER A 70 -1.83 -9.97 41.24
CA SER A 70 -1.88 -11.20 40.46
C SER A 70 -2.78 -11.08 39.22
N MET A 71 -2.42 -11.81 38.17
CA MET A 71 -3.27 -12.10 37.02
C MET A 71 -3.27 -13.61 36.81
N ALA A 72 -4.42 -14.26 37.00
CA ALA A 72 -4.53 -15.71 36.98
C ALA A 72 -5.85 -16.16 36.33
N PHE A 73 -5.82 -17.34 35.71
CA PHE A 73 -7.02 -17.99 35.19
C PHE A 73 -7.62 -18.91 36.24
N GLU A 74 -8.95 -18.86 36.40
CA GLU A 74 -9.72 -19.84 37.17
C GLU A 74 -10.63 -20.66 36.23
N PRO A 75 -10.53 -22.01 36.23
CA PRO A 75 -9.63 -22.84 37.03
C PRO A 75 -8.15 -22.71 36.62
N GLU A 76 -7.25 -22.94 37.56
CA GLU A 76 -5.80 -22.95 37.29
C GLU A 76 -5.39 -24.08 36.32
N GLY A 77 -4.33 -23.87 35.55
CA GLY A 77 -3.77 -24.88 34.64
C GLY A 77 -4.57 -25.09 33.34
N VAL A 78 -5.50 -24.19 33.03
CA VAL A 78 -6.16 -24.12 31.71
C VAL A 78 -5.19 -23.76 30.59
N VAL A 79 -5.63 -24.02 29.37
CA VAL A 79 -4.92 -23.78 28.09
C VAL A 79 -4.82 -22.30 27.68
N PHE A 80 -4.97 -21.37 28.62
CA PHE A 80 -4.81 -19.94 28.42
C PHE A 80 -3.60 -19.43 29.21
N LEU A 81 -2.81 -18.54 28.62
CA LEU A 81 -1.64 -17.95 29.26
C LEU A 81 -1.47 -16.47 28.89
N ILE A 82 -0.85 -15.70 29.78
CA ILE A 82 -0.44 -14.32 29.55
C ILE A 82 1.10 -14.33 29.55
N PRO A 83 1.77 -14.08 28.41
CA PRO A 83 3.23 -14.20 28.33
C PRO A 83 3.94 -13.03 29.00
N ASN A 84 3.32 -11.85 29.05
CA ASN A 84 3.85 -10.65 29.68
C ASN A 84 2.78 -10.05 30.61
N GLN A 85 3.01 -10.11 31.92
CA GLN A 85 2.13 -9.51 32.93
C GLN A 85 2.66 -8.13 33.34
N PRO A 86 1.87 -7.04 33.25
CA PRO A 86 2.26 -5.73 33.75
C PRO A 86 2.17 -5.66 35.27
N ASP A 87 3.21 -5.15 35.93
CA ASP A 87 3.19 -4.94 37.39
C ASP A 87 2.36 -3.70 37.80
N ARG A 88 2.18 -2.73 36.88
CA ARG A 88 1.63 -1.41 37.18
C ARG A 88 0.96 -0.78 35.94
N LEU A 89 -0.07 0.03 36.16
CA LEU A 89 -0.72 0.87 35.14
C LEU A 89 -0.95 2.29 35.70
N ASP A 90 -0.30 3.29 35.12
CA ASP A 90 -0.29 4.67 35.60
C ASP A 90 -1.64 5.39 35.42
N VAL A 91 -1.79 6.57 36.02
CA VAL A 91 -3.06 7.33 36.00
C VAL A 91 -3.43 7.73 34.57
N LYS A 92 -4.58 7.25 34.08
CA LYS A 92 -5.05 7.40 32.69
C LYS A 92 -4.17 6.72 31.63
N GLU A 93 -3.28 5.83 32.02
CA GLU A 93 -2.53 5.01 31.07
C GLU A 93 -3.44 3.93 30.46
N SER A 94 -3.21 3.64 29.18
CA SER A 94 -3.77 2.49 28.47
C SER A 94 -2.64 1.58 28.01
N LEU A 95 -2.83 0.27 28.14
CA LEU A 95 -1.85 -0.76 27.79
C LEU A 95 -2.54 -1.93 27.09
N PHE A 96 -1.92 -2.48 26.04
CA PHE A 96 -2.35 -3.72 25.41
C PHE A 96 -1.66 -4.92 26.06
N MET A 97 -2.42 -5.98 26.30
CA MET A 97 -1.94 -7.24 26.86
C MET A 97 -2.32 -8.40 25.95
N GLU A 98 -1.33 -9.21 25.58
CA GLU A 98 -1.56 -10.44 24.83
C GLU A 98 -2.09 -11.56 25.75
N VAL A 99 -3.15 -12.24 25.33
CA VAL A 99 -3.61 -13.52 25.86
C VAL A 99 -3.45 -14.58 24.78
N VAL A 100 -2.93 -15.75 25.15
CA VAL A 100 -2.63 -16.84 24.22
C VAL A 100 -3.41 -18.09 24.62
N PHE A 101 -4.07 -18.73 23.64
CA PHE A 101 -4.83 -19.97 23.76
C PHE A 101 -4.11 -21.09 23.01
N THR A 102 -3.86 -22.23 23.67
CA THR A 102 -3.13 -23.37 23.10
C THR A 102 -3.78 -24.70 23.54
N PRO A 103 -4.81 -25.20 22.82
CA PRO A 103 -5.58 -26.36 23.26
C PRO A 103 -4.77 -27.67 23.24
N GLY A 104 -4.91 -28.46 24.31
CA GLY A 104 -4.28 -29.78 24.45
C GLY A 104 -5.15 -30.95 23.99
N GLU A 105 -6.47 -30.83 24.16
CA GLU A 105 -7.50 -31.79 23.74
C GLU A 105 -8.58 -31.11 22.89
N ALA A 106 -9.27 -31.90 22.05
CA ALA A 106 -10.31 -31.41 21.14
C ALA A 106 -11.65 -31.26 21.87
N THR A 107 -11.82 -30.15 22.59
CA THR A 107 -13.00 -29.84 23.41
C THR A 107 -13.15 -28.32 23.58
N ALA A 108 -14.29 -27.87 24.11
CA ALA A 108 -14.51 -26.48 24.48
C ALA A 108 -13.88 -26.16 25.85
N TYR A 109 -13.22 -25.01 25.95
CA TYR A 109 -12.59 -24.47 27.16
C TYR A 109 -13.25 -23.16 27.56
N ALA A 110 -13.40 -22.96 28.88
CA ALA A 110 -13.86 -21.71 29.46
C ALA A 110 -13.15 -21.47 30.80
N ALA A 111 -12.78 -20.22 31.06
CA ALA A 111 -12.11 -19.77 32.27
C ALA A 111 -12.52 -18.32 32.61
N GLN A 112 -12.25 -17.88 33.84
CA GLN A 112 -12.24 -16.46 34.20
C GLN A 112 -10.80 -15.99 34.34
N LEU A 113 -10.41 -14.93 33.63
CA LEU A 113 -9.18 -14.20 33.90
C LEU A 113 -9.44 -13.21 35.02
N ILE A 114 -8.79 -13.42 36.16
CA ILE A 114 -8.95 -12.65 37.39
C ILE A 114 -7.75 -11.73 37.58
N PHE A 115 -8.01 -10.43 37.63
CA PHE A 115 -7.04 -9.38 37.93
C PHE A 115 -7.22 -8.94 39.39
N THR A 116 -6.21 -9.15 40.21
CA THR A 116 -6.15 -8.63 41.59
C THR A 116 -5.15 -7.47 41.64
N PHE A 117 -5.56 -6.33 42.18
CA PHE A 117 -4.80 -5.08 42.24
C PHE A 117 -5.24 -4.19 43.41
N ASP A 118 -4.50 -3.11 43.70
CA ASP A 118 -4.73 -2.18 44.82
C ASP A 118 -5.86 -1.13 44.62
N GLY A 119 -6.86 -1.45 43.78
CA GLY A 119 -7.87 -0.52 43.26
C GLY A 119 -9.32 -0.80 43.68
N ASP A 120 -10.24 0.11 43.33
CA ASP A 120 -11.62 0.12 43.84
C ASP A 120 -12.56 -0.96 43.25
N ASN A 121 -12.13 -1.62 42.17
CA ASN A 121 -12.87 -2.69 41.50
C ASN A 121 -12.07 -4.00 41.40
N SER A 122 -11.16 -4.21 42.36
CA SER A 122 -10.42 -5.46 42.56
C SER A 122 -11.24 -6.46 43.40
N PRO A 123 -11.25 -7.76 43.08
CA PRO A 123 -10.74 -8.33 41.83
C PRO A 123 -11.67 -8.02 40.65
N PHE A 124 -11.09 -7.75 39.48
CA PHE A 124 -11.82 -7.66 38.21
C PHE A 124 -11.79 -9.03 37.50
N GLN A 125 -12.87 -9.41 36.84
CA GLN A 125 -13.00 -10.71 36.16
C GLN A 125 -13.40 -10.50 34.70
N LEU A 126 -12.68 -11.14 33.79
CA LEU A 126 -12.97 -11.20 32.35
C LEU A 126 -13.20 -12.66 31.96
N SER A 127 -14.34 -12.96 31.34
CA SER A 127 -14.62 -14.32 30.86
C SER A 127 -13.83 -14.61 29.59
N VAL A 128 -13.18 -15.77 29.54
CA VAL A 128 -12.34 -16.21 28.42
C VAL A 128 -12.77 -17.60 27.96
N SER A 129 -12.97 -17.80 26.66
CA SER A 129 -13.36 -19.10 26.09
C SER A 129 -12.65 -19.41 24.77
N GLY A 130 -12.65 -20.68 24.35
CA GLY A 130 -12.06 -21.14 23.09
C GLY A 130 -12.33 -22.62 22.81
N GLU A 131 -12.17 -23.06 21.57
CA GLU A 131 -12.45 -24.45 21.15
C GLU A 131 -11.21 -25.13 20.56
N GLY A 132 -10.86 -26.31 21.07
CA GLY A 132 -9.78 -27.14 20.55
C GLY A 132 -10.24 -28.08 19.44
N MET A 133 -9.48 -28.15 18.35
CA MET A 133 -9.75 -29.03 17.20
C MET A 133 -8.64 -30.05 16.96
N ALA A 134 -9.01 -31.29 16.62
CA ALA A 134 -8.06 -32.37 16.36
C ALA A 134 -7.12 -32.09 15.17
N ASN A 135 -5.82 -32.26 15.37
CA ASN A 135 -4.77 -32.14 14.36
C ASN A 135 -3.62 -33.11 14.69
N PRO A 136 -3.13 -33.93 13.74
CA PRO A 136 -3.66 -34.15 12.39
C PRO A 136 -5.02 -34.85 12.39
N LEU A 137 -5.76 -34.72 11.29
CA LEU A 137 -7.12 -35.22 11.13
C LEU A 137 -7.17 -36.42 10.16
N CYS A 138 -7.88 -37.48 10.56
CA CYS A 138 -8.14 -38.64 9.70
C CYS A 138 -9.53 -38.53 9.07
N ALA A 139 -9.60 -38.44 7.74
CA ALA A 139 -10.85 -38.29 6.99
C ALA A 139 -10.88 -39.16 5.72
N PRO A 140 -12.06 -39.39 5.11
CA PRO A 140 -12.17 -40.10 3.84
C PRO A 140 -11.27 -39.47 2.76
N CYS A 141 -10.75 -40.31 1.87
CA CYS A 141 -9.72 -39.90 0.89
C CYS A 141 -10.27 -39.16 -0.33
N ASP A 142 -11.59 -39.18 -0.49
CA ASP A 142 -12.43 -38.67 -1.57
C ASP A 142 -13.01 -37.27 -1.28
N GLU A 143 -13.05 -36.84 -0.02
CA GLU A 143 -13.51 -35.50 0.38
C GLU A 143 -12.44 -34.80 1.25
N THR A 144 -12.07 -33.58 0.89
CA THR A 144 -11.21 -32.71 1.71
C THR A 144 -12.00 -32.12 2.87
N PRO A 145 -11.53 -32.19 4.13
CA PRO A 145 -12.19 -31.55 5.26
C PRO A 145 -12.37 -30.03 5.06
N ALA A 146 -13.49 -29.49 5.55
CA ALA A 146 -13.81 -28.07 5.39
C ALA A 146 -12.81 -27.16 6.12
N SER A 147 -12.47 -26.04 5.49
CA SER A 147 -11.73 -24.94 6.09
C SER A 147 -12.60 -24.15 7.08
N PHE A 148 -11.96 -23.40 7.98
CA PHE A 148 -12.62 -22.65 9.05
C PHE A 148 -11.79 -21.40 9.42
N CYS A 149 -12.41 -20.43 10.10
CA CYS A 149 -11.71 -19.23 10.58
C CYS A 149 -11.21 -19.45 12.01
N MET A 150 -9.89 -19.34 12.23
CA MET A 150 -9.30 -19.36 13.57
C MET A 150 -9.56 -18.04 14.30
N ASN A 151 -9.56 -16.93 13.55
CA ASN A 151 -9.98 -15.61 14.00
C ASN A 151 -10.48 -14.78 12.81
N ASP A 152 -10.87 -13.55 13.07
CA ASP A 152 -11.36 -12.59 12.07
C ASP A 152 -10.37 -12.29 10.94
N GLN A 153 -9.11 -12.73 10.99
CA GLN A 153 -8.03 -12.47 10.04
C GLN A 153 -7.27 -13.72 9.58
N VAL A 154 -7.57 -14.93 10.06
CA VAL A 154 -6.82 -16.16 9.75
C VAL A 154 -7.76 -17.31 9.44
N MET A 155 -7.62 -17.88 8.25
CA MET A 155 -8.32 -19.10 7.83
C MET A 155 -7.39 -20.30 7.97
N ALA A 156 -7.87 -21.37 8.58
CA ALA A 156 -7.26 -22.69 8.57
C ALA A 156 -7.90 -23.56 7.48
N PHE A 157 -7.08 -24.32 6.77
CA PHE A 157 -7.50 -25.30 5.77
C PHE A 157 -6.67 -26.59 5.90
N TYR A 158 -7.14 -27.67 5.28
CA TYR A 158 -6.54 -29.00 5.42
C TYR A 158 -5.78 -29.42 4.18
N GLU A 159 -4.49 -29.65 4.30
CA GLU A 159 -3.68 -30.28 3.25
C GLU A 159 -3.56 -31.79 3.47
N LYS A 160 -3.71 -32.54 2.38
CA LYS A 160 -3.59 -33.99 2.37
C LYS A 160 -2.11 -34.40 2.35
N THR A 161 -1.67 -35.12 3.37
CA THR A 161 -0.31 -35.64 3.43
C THR A 161 -0.13 -36.87 2.53
N SER A 162 1.10 -37.29 2.31
CA SER A 162 1.45 -38.57 1.66
C SER A 162 1.23 -39.80 2.56
N GLU A 163 0.87 -39.60 3.82
CA GLU A 163 0.67 -40.66 4.80
C GLU A 163 -0.83 -41.00 4.95
N THR A 164 -1.12 -42.18 5.49
CA THR A 164 -2.49 -42.68 5.69
C THR A 164 -2.71 -43.07 7.13
N CYS A 165 -3.89 -42.76 7.66
CA CYS A 165 -4.33 -43.27 8.94
C CYS A 165 -4.66 -44.77 8.87
N ASP A 166 -4.77 -45.39 10.05
CA ASP A 166 -5.32 -46.74 10.18
C ASP A 166 -6.72 -46.84 9.52
N ASN A 167 -7.03 -48.01 9.00
CA ASN A 167 -8.26 -48.33 8.25
C ASN A 167 -8.40 -47.66 6.86
N GLY A 168 -7.33 -47.09 6.31
CA GLY A 168 -7.31 -46.59 4.92
C GLY A 168 -7.93 -45.20 4.73
N LEU A 169 -8.08 -44.45 5.82
CA LEU A 169 -8.41 -43.02 5.77
C LEU A 169 -7.15 -42.20 5.44
N CYS A 170 -7.35 -41.02 4.87
CA CYS A 170 -6.25 -40.13 4.52
C CYS A 170 -5.92 -39.21 5.71
N LEU A 171 -4.63 -38.96 5.91
CA LEU A 171 -4.12 -38.08 6.97
C LEU A 171 -4.01 -36.67 6.42
N TYR A 172 -4.70 -35.73 7.07
CA TYR A 172 -4.68 -34.30 6.75
C TYR A 172 -4.00 -33.51 7.87
N THR A 173 -3.18 -32.52 7.49
CA THR A 173 -2.58 -31.55 8.40
C THR A 173 -3.18 -30.18 8.17
N VAL A 174 -3.46 -29.45 9.25
CA VAL A 174 -3.91 -28.05 9.14
C VAL A 174 -2.75 -27.17 8.66
N GLN A 175 -3.04 -26.31 7.68
CA GLN A 175 -2.27 -25.13 7.31
C GLN A 175 -3.12 -23.88 7.60
N ASP A 176 -2.48 -22.75 7.86
CA ASP A 176 -3.15 -21.46 8.03
C ASP A 176 -2.75 -20.45 6.94
N VAL A 177 -3.64 -19.49 6.68
CA VAL A 177 -3.41 -18.36 5.77
C VAL A 177 -4.03 -17.09 6.35
N SER A 178 -3.27 -15.99 6.28
CA SER A 178 -3.75 -14.66 6.66
C SER A 178 -4.71 -14.12 5.60
N CYS A 179 -5.91 -13.74 6.03
CA CYS A 179 -6.98 -13.20 5.18
C CYS A 179 -6.99 -11.66 5.22
N ASN A 180 -6.51 -11.01 4.16
CA ASN A 180 -6.40 -9.54 4.06
C ASN A 180 -7.69 -8.75 4.33
N TRP A 181 -8.86 -9.33 4.03
CA TRP A 181 -10.17 -8.68 4.22
C TRP A 181 -10.99 -9.35 5.33
N GLY A 182 -10.28 -10.09 6.18
CA GLY A 182 -10.83 -10.92 7.22
C GLY A 182 -11.34 -12.28 6.77
N CYS A 183 -11.70 -13.12 7.72
CA CYS A 183 -12.21 -14.47 7.50
C CYS A 183 -13.71 -14.54 7.83
N ALA A 184 -14.52 -15.11 6.94
CA ALA A 184 -15.96 -15.24 7.11
C ALA A 184 -16.28 -16.55 7.87
N PRO A 185 -16.62 -16.51 9.18
CA PRO A 185 -16.68 -17.71 10.03
C PRO A 185 -17.73 -18.73 9.57
N GLU A 186 -18.89 -18.27 9.08
CA GLU A 186 -19.96 -19.14 8.56
C GLU A 186 -19.60 -19.86 7.25
N ALA A 187 -18.60 -19.36 6.51
CA ALA A 187 -18.23 -19.84 5.19
C ALA A 187 -16.82 -20.46 5.14
N GLY A 188 -16.08 -20.44 6.26
CA GLY A 188 -14.76 -21.05 6.39
C GLY A 188 -13.73 -20.57 5.36
N ARG A 189 -13.86 -19.32 4.90
CA ARG A 189 -13.08 -18.76 3.80
C ARG A 189 -12.63 -17.35 4.14
N CYS A 190 -11.47 -16.93 3.61
CA CYS A 190 -11.16 -15.50 3.56
C CYS A 190 -12.30 -14.78 2.84
N VAL A 191 -12.74 -13.66 3.39
CA VAL A 191 -13.59 -12.71 2.68
C VAL A 191 -12.84 -12.33 1.41
N VAL A 192 -13.45 -12.59 0.27
CA VAL A 192 -13.06 -11.99 -0.99
C VAL A 192 -14.07 -10.90 -1.28
N LEU A 193 -13.59 -9.76 -1.79
CA LEU A 193 -14.48 -8.77 -2.38
C LEU A 193 -15.01 -9.34 -3.70
N ASP A 194 -16.07 -10.15 -3.60
CA ASP A 194 -16.75 -10.75 -4.75
C ASP A 194 -17.17 -9.62 -5.71
N ALA A 195 -16.56 -9.58 -6.89
CA ALA A 195 -17.05 -8.79 -8.01
C ALA A 195 -18.50 -9.23 -8.27
N GLY A 196 -19.45 -8.31 -8.09
CA GLY A 196 -20.84 -8.65 -7.77
C GLY A 196 -21.48 -9.68 -8.73
N PRO A 197 -22.23 -10.68 -8.20
CA PRO A 197 -22.82 -11.71 -9.01
C PRO A 197 -23.82 -11.12 -10.01
N GLY A 198 -23.75 -11.60 -11.26
CA GLY A 198 -24.60 -11.12 -12.35
C GLY A 198 -26.10 -11.25 -12.06
N ASN A 199 -26.88 -10.32 -12.62
CA ASN A 199 -28.33 -10.20 -12.46
C ASN A 199 -29.09 -11.52 -12.75
N ASN A 200 -29.33 -12.33 -11.71
CA ASN A 200 -30.33 -13.38 -11.70
C ASN A 200 -31.57 -12.90 -10.93
N GLY A 201 -32.31 -11.98 -11.55
CA GLY A 201 -33.53 -11.42 -10.98
C GLY A 201 -34.71 -12.40 -11.03
N SER A 202 -35.10 -12.95 -9.89
CA SER A 202 -36.34 -13.72 -9.74
C SER A 202 -37.25 -13.14 -8.64
N GLY A 203 -38.40 -12.61 -9.06
CA GLY A 203 -39.65 -12.74 -8.29
C GLY A 203 -40.04 -11.67 -7.27
N ASN A 204 -40.45 -10.48 -7.74
CA ASN A 204 -41.77 -9.86 -7.46
C ASN A 204 -41.83 -8.51 -8.22
N GLY A 205 -42.89 -8.11 -8.93
CA GLY A 205 -44.28 -8.55 -8.88
C GLY A 205 -45.17 -7.31 -8.75
N ASN A 206 -45.49 -6.64 -9.86
CA ASN A 206 -46.69 -5.79 -10.00
C ASN A 206 -47.02 -5.42 -11.45
N ASN A 207 -48.22 -5.81 -11.85
CA ASN A 207 -48.90 -5.57 -13.13
C ASN A 207 -48.89 -4.09 -13.58
N ASN A 208 -48.75 -3.75 -14.87
CA ASN A 208 -49.84 -3.88 -15.86
C ASN A 208 -49.42 -3.49 -17.30
N ASN A 209 -50.23 -3.94 -18.27
CA ASN A 209 -50.44 -3.42 -19.63
C ASN A 209 -49.48 -3.82 -20.79
N ASN A 210 -49.81 -4.98 -21.37
CA ASN A 210 -50.22 -5.16 -22.77
C ASN A 210 -49.24 -4.99 -23.96
N ASN A 211 -49.03 -6.15 -24.59
CA ASN A 211 -48.93 -6.40 -26.05
C ASN A 211 -47.55 -6.26 -26.75
N PRO A 212 -47.35 -6.91 -27.92
CA PRO A 212 -46.29 -7.92 -28.02
C PRO A 212 -45.25 -7.62 -29.15
N PRO A 213 -44.16 -8.41 -29.25
CA PRO A 213 -43.06 -8.10 -30.17
C PRO A 213 -43.28 -8.65 -31.59
N PRO A 214 -42.48 -8.19 -32.55
CA PRO A 214 -42.00 -9.03 -33.64
C PRO A 214 -40.48 -9.26 -33.57
N SER A 215 -40.07 -10.37 -34.19
CA SER A 215 -38.69 -10.88 -34.29
C SER A 215 -37.92 -10.26 -35.50
N PRO A 216 -36.63 -10.60 -35.71
CA PRO A 216 -35.70 -9.78 -36.50
C PRO A 216 -35.61 -10.13 -38.00
N THR A 217 -35.14 -9.14 -38.78
CA THR A 217 -34.56 -9.24 -40.14
C THR A 217 -33.54 -8.08 -40.26
N ASP A 218 -32.23 -8.28 -40.42
CA ASP A 218 -31.47 -8.87 -41.54
C ASP A 218 -31.19 -7.89 -42.71
N ALA A 219 -29.93 -7.91 -43.17
CA ALA A 219 -29.29 -7.32 -44.37
C ALA A 219 -29.62 -5.89 -44.86
N GLY A 220 -28.58 -5.06 -45.05
CA GLY A 220 -28.65 -3.81 -45.83
C GLY A 220 -27.30 -3.11 -46.05
N VAL A 221 -26.79 -3.16 -47.29
CA VAL A 221 -25.54 -2.49 -47.76
C VAL A 221 -25.90 -1.14 -48.45
N ILE A 222 -24.90 -0.38 -48.94
CA ILE A 222 -24.91 0.89 -49.73
C ILE A 222 -25.41 2.17 -49.00
N ASP A 223 -24.89 3.39 -49.25
CA ASP A 223 -23.89 3.88 -50.23
C ASP A 223 -23.08 5.08 -49.67
N ALA A 224 -22.07 5.55 -50.42
CA ALA A 224 -21.26 6.73 -50.15
C ALA A 224 -22.01 8.07 -50.34
N GLY A 225 -21.55 9.13 -49.67
CA GLY A 225 -22.09 10.49 -49.80
C GLY A 225 -21.10 11.58 -49.37
N THR A 226 -20.31 12.08 -50.33
CA THR A 226 -19.34 13.17 -50.15
C THR A 226 -19.99 14.55 -50.01
N HIS A 227 -19.43 15.42 -49.17
CA HIS A 227 -19.44 16.88 -49.37
C HIS A 227 -18.21 17.53 -48.70
N GLY A 228 -17.66 18.59 -49.30
CA GLY A 228 -16.44 19.26 -48.79
C GLY A 228 -16.32 20.74 -49.20
N ASN A 229 -15.13 21.31 -48.93
CA ASN A 229 -14.67 22.70 -49.10
C ASN A 229 -15.25 23.74 -48.10
N GLY A 230 -14.45 24.67 -47.54
CA GLY A 230 -12.99 24.85 -47.60
C GLY A 230 -12.51 26.24 -47.13
N ASN A 231 -11.20 26.51 -47.29
CA ASN A 231 -10.53 27.85 -47.33
C ASN A 231 -10.34 28.59 -45.97
N ASN A 232 -9.21 29.26 -45.60
CA ASN A 232 -7.95 29.66 -46.28
C ASN A 232 -6.74 29.75 -45.30
N ASN A 233 -5.51 29.78 -45.85
CA ASN A 233 -4.17 29.98 -45.22
C ASN A 233 -3.53 31.30 -45.82
N PRO A 234 -2.23 31.71 -45.70
CA PRO A 234 -1.07 31.45 -44.81
C PRO A 234 -0.36 32.81 -44.39
N PRO A 235 0.99 32.99 -44.20
CA PRO A 235 2.13 32.07 -44.02
C PRO A 235 3.20 32.43 -42.93
N LEU A 236 4.20 31.52 -42.86
CA LEU A 236 5.53 31.59 -42.21
C LEU A 236 5.54 31.37 -40.68
N SER A 237 6.56 30.76 -40.05
CA SER A 237 7.69 29.88 -40.47
C SER A 237 8.45 29.42 -39.21
N GLY A 238 9.21 28.32 -39.12
CA GLY A 238 9.59 27.24 -40.02
C GLY A 238 10.60 26.35 -39.27
N ALA A 239 10.40 25.02 -39.27
CA ALA A 239 11.26 24.03 -38.62
C ALA A 239 11.33 22.76 -39.46
N ILE A 240 12.40 21.98 -39.31
CA ILE A 240 12.83 20.97 -40.29
C ILE A 240 12.26 19.60 -39.92
N ASP A 241 11.61 18.96 -40.90
CA ASP A 241 11.15 17.58 -40.82
C ASP A 241 12.29 16.60 -41.17
N SER A 242 12.50 15.60 -40.30
CA SER A 242 12.99 14.28 -40.72
C SER A 242 12.81 13.22 -39.63
N GLY A 243 11.61 12.67 -39.55
CA GLY A 243 11.38 11.32 -39.02
C GLY A 243 10.06 10.73 -39.53
N PRO A 244 9.76 9.45 -39.29
CA PRO A 244 10.64 8.31 -39.00
C PRO A 244 10.57 7.26 -40.14
N ALA A 245 11.34 6.16 -40.04
CA ALA A 245 11.22 5.02 -40.93
C ALA A 245 10.58 3.81 -40.22
N ASN A 246 9.30 3.58 -40.50
CA ASN A 246 8.54 2.32 -40.41
C ASN A 246 8.83 1.35 -39.24
N LEU A 247 7.91 1.32 -38.27
CA LEU A 247 7.49 0.07 -37.64
C LEU A 247 6.10 -0.30 -38.20
N PRO A 248 5.77 -1.60 -38.34
CA PRO A 248 4.52 -2.01 -39.00
C PRO A 248 3.29 -1.75 -38.13
N ASP A 249 2.22 -1.28 -38.77
CA ASP A 249 0.89 -1.23 -38.17
C ASP A 249 0.40 -2.64 -37.85
N ASP A 250 0.10 -2.91 -36.57
CA ASP A 250 -0.83 -3.98 -36.19
C ASP A 250 -2.11 -3.32 -35.67
N ALA A 251 -3.23 -3.66 -36.30
CA ALA A 251 -4.45 -2.87 -36.20
C ALA A 251 -5.42 -3.47 -35.17
N GLY A 252 -5.68 -2.73 -34.09
CA GLY A 252 -6.97 -2.80 -33.40
C GLY A 252 -7.03 -3.53 -32.05
N VAL A 253 -6.11 -3.22 -31.12
CA VAL A 253 -6.43 -3.24 -29.68
C VAL A 253 -5.78 -2.02 -29.03
N SER A 254 -6.55 -1.11 -28.43
CA SER A 254 -6.02 -0.21 -27.40
C SER A 254 -5.83 -1.04 -26.14
N PRO A 255 -4.60 -1.26 -25.64
CA PRO A 255 -4.42 -2.03 -24.42
C PRO A 255 -4.74 -1.10 -23.24
N THR A 256 -5.89 -1.29 -22.62
CA THR A 256 -6.07 -0.92 -21.22
C THR A 256 -5.19 -1.86 -20.40
N TYR A 257 -4.14 -1.32 -19.78
CA TYR A 257 -3.18 -2.11 -19.01
C TYR A 257 -3.62 -2.21 -17.54
N GLU A 258 -3.62 -3.42 -17.00
CA GLU A 258 -3.71 -3.66 -15.55
C GLU A 258 -2.41 -3.18 -14.88
N VAL A 259 -2.50 -2.32 -13.86
CA VAL A 259 -1.41 -2.06 -12.91
C VAL A 259 -1.33 -3.26 -11.98
N ALA A 260 -0.14 -3.84 -11.84
CA ALA A 260 0.08 -5.06 -11.09
C ALA A 260 1.58 -5.26 -10.88
N HIS A 261 2.05 -5.09 -9.64
CA HIS A 261 3.42 -5.32 -9.21
C HIS A 261 3.48 -5.58 -7.72
N SER A 262 3.10 -6.79 -7.31
CA SER A 262 3.50 -7.32 -6.01
C SER A 262 4.99 -7.07 -5.80
N ASN A 263 5.40 -6.61 -4.62
CA ASN A 263 6.79 -6.69 -4.16
C ASN A 263 7.32 -8.08 -4.54
N PRO A 264 8.27 -8.21 -5.49
CA PRO A 264 8.32 -9.39 -6.32
C PRO A 264 8.87 -10.55 -5.51
N THR A 265 8.01 -11.35 -4.88
CA THR A 265 8.41 -12.49 -4.03
C THR A 265 9.18 -13.56 -4.80
N GLN A 266 9.15 -13.49 -6.13
CA GLN A 266 9.84 -14.34 -7.09
C GLN A 266 10.19 -13.50 -8.33
N CYS A 267 11.26 -13.89 -9.03
CA CYS A 267 11.74 -13.18 -10.21
C CYS A 267 10.98 -13.53 -11.49
N PHE A 268 10.97 -12.60 -12.44
CA PHE A 268 10.73 -12.87 -13.85
C PHE A 268 11.79 -13.84 -14.38
N ASN A 269 11.39 -14.81 -15.20
CA ASN A 269 12.32 -15.77 -15.79
C ASN A 269 11.87 -16.18 -17.20
N CYS A 270 12.84 -16.49 -18.05
CA CYS A 270 12.65 -16.88 -19.44
C CYS A 270 13.54 -18.08 -19.77
N THR A 271 13.05 -19.04 -20.57
CA THR A 271 13.95 -20.09 -21.11
C THR A 271 14.81 -19.57 -22.26
N ASP A 272 14.37 -18.52 -22.96
CA ASP A 272 15.16 -17.72 -23.90
C ASP A 272 14.85 -16.23 -23.67
N TRP A 273 15.80 -15.50 -23.08
CA TRP A 273 15.67 -14.08 -22.76
C TRP A 273 15.61 -13.15 -23.98
N ASN A 274 15.90 -13.65 -25.18
CA ASN A 274 15.68 -12.91 -26.44
C ASN A 274 14.30 -13.16 -27.04
N ASN A 275 13.58 -14.19 -26.57
CA ASN A 275 12.25 -14.53 -27.06
C ASN A 275 11.18 -14.23 -25.99
N PRO A 276 10.45 -13.10 -26.12
CA PRO A 276 9.45 -12.67 -25.13
C PRO A 276 8.29 -13.65 -24.94
N THR A 277 8.10 -14.62 -25.84
CA THR A 277 7.07 -15.65 -25.70
C THR A 277 7.46 -16.80 -24.76
N THR A 278 8.74 -16.89 -24.36
CA THR A 278 9.27 -17.95 -23.47
C THR A 278 9.40 -17.52 -22.01
N CYS A 279 8.99 -16.29 -21.71
CA CYS A 279 9.01 -15.71 -20.38
C CYS A 279 7.68 -15.93 -19.64
N GLY A 280 7.74 -16.23 -18.35
CA GLY A 280 6.54 -16.45 -17.54
C GLY A 280 6.81 -16.94 -16.12
N ALA A 281 5.73 -17.13 -15.36
CA ALA A 281 5.73 -17.43 -13.93
C ALA A 281 6.34 -18.78 -13.46
N ALA A 282 6.95 -19.59 -14.35
CA ALA A 282 7.28 -20.98 -14.05
C ALA A 282 8.67 -21.43 -14.55
N ALA A 283 9.70 -21.16 -13.74
CA ALA A 283 10.95 -21.92 -13.68
C ALA A 283 11.50 -21.85 -12.24
N PRO A 284 12.16 -22.90 -11.70
CA PRO A 284 12.48 -22.97 -10.28
C PRO A 284 13.64 -22.04 -9.89
N GLY A 285 13.30 -20.99 -9.13
CA GLY A 285 14.25 -20.07 -8.52
C GLY A 285 14.57 -18.84 -9.37
N CYS A 286 14.97 -17.77 -8.67
CA CYS A 286 15.49 -16.56 -9.27
C CYS A 286 16.84 -16.79 -9.97
N PRO A 287 17.16 -16.02 -11.03
CA PRO A 287 18.48 -16.00 -11.63
C PRO A 287 19.59 -15.76 -10.58
N ALA A 288 20.48 -16.73 -10.43
CA ALA A 288 21.61 -16.64 -9.49
C ALA A 288 22.51 -15.43 -9.81
N PRO A 289 23.28 -14.91 -8.84
CA PRO A 289 24.25 -13.84 -9.07
C PRO A 289 25.16 -14.13 -10.28
N ASN A 290 25.34 -13.13 -11.13
CA ASN A 290 26.07 -13.20 -12.41
C ASN A 290 25.46 -14.12 -13.50
N SER A 291 24.17 -14.49 -13.39
CA SER A 291 23.44 -15.18 -14.45
C SER A 291 22.49 -14.24 -15.22
N THR A 292 22.08 -14.65 -16.42
CA THR A 292 21.16 -13.86 -17.27
C THR A 292 19.83 -13.63 -16.55
N GLY A 293 19.44 -12.36 -16.40
CA GLY A 293 18.24 -11.97 -15.67
C GLY A 293 18.44 -11.69 -14.18
N HIS A 294 19.67 -11.77 -13.65
CA HIS A 294 19.99 -11.24 -12.33
C HIS A 294 19.94 -9.70 -12.32
N GLY A 295 19.70 -9.07 -11.16
CA GLY A 295 19.58 -7.61 -11.01
C GLY A 295 18.14 -7.07 -10.97
N GLN A 296 17.14 -7.96 -11.03
CA GLN A 296 15.73 -7.59 -10.80
C GLN A 296 15.50 -7.16 -9.35
N GLU A 297 14.42 -6.40 -9.10
CA GLU A 297 14.09 -5.80 -7.80
C GLU A 297 14.15 -6.76 -6.60
N TYR A 298 13.69 -8.01 -6.75
CA TYR A 298 13.80 -9.05 -5.72
C TYR A 298 15.23 -9.27 -5.20
N HIS A 299 16.23 -9.23 -6.10
CA HIS A 299 17.63 -9.47 -5.72
C HIS A 299 18.20 -8.37 -4.84
N HIS A 300 17.66 -7.16 -4.93
CA HIS A 300 18.17 -6.02 -4.19
C HIS A 300 17.46 -5.83 -2.85
N ASN A 301 16.19 -6.23 -2.71
CA ASN A 301 15.43 -6.08 -1.47
C ASN A 301 15.46 -4.62 -0.93
N GLN A 302 15.42 -3.66 -1.87
CA GLN A 302 15.72 -2.25 -1.64
C GLN A 302 14.57 -1.36 -2.13
N LEU A 303 13.41 -1.57 -1.52
CA LEU A 303 12.52 -0.52 -1.02
C LEU A 303 11.50 -1.21 -0.09
N SER A 304 11.14 -0.56 1.01
CA SER A 304 9.99 -1.04 1.79
C SER A 304 8.72 -0.97 0.91
N PRO A 305 7.73 -1.88 1.12
CA PRO A 305 6.37 -1.66 0.59
C PRO A 305 5.81 -0.33 1.12
N LEU A 306 4.60 0.04 0.70
CA LEU A 306 3.88 1.14 1.35
C LEU A 306 3.83 0.91 2.87
N GLN A 307 4.41 1.81 3.66
CA GLN A 307 4.48 1.71 5.12
C GLN A 307 3.62 2.82 5.72
N PHE A 308 2.45 2.48 6.25
CA PHE A 308 1.60 3.41 6.96
C PHE A 308 1.34 2.97 8.39
N THR A 309 1.39 3.93 9.32
CA THR A 309 0.97 3.77 10.71
C THR A 309 -0.36 4.50 10.91
N VAL A 310 -1.31 3.88 11.61
CA VAL A 310 -2.56 4.57 12.03
C VAL A 310 -2.22 5.51 13.17
N VAL A 311 -2.42 6.83 12.95
CA VAL A 311 -2.07 7.88 13.93
C VAL A 311 -3.27 8.65 14.47
N GLY A 312 -4.47 8.33 13.99
CA GLY A 312 -5.76 8.86 14.43
C GLY A 312 -6.90 8.04 13.82
N SER A 313 -8.15 8.28 14.22
CA SER A 313 -9.30 7.47 13.76
C SER A 313 -9.51 7.49 12.25
N GLU A 314 -9.08 8.55 11.58
CA GLU A 314 -9.16 8.72 10.12
C GLU A 314 -7.80 9.08 9.49
N LEU A 315 -6.68 8.86 10.19
CA LEU A 315 -5.36 9.38 9.79
C LEU A 315 -4.29 8.29 9.68
N LEU A 316 -3.51 8.35 8.60
CA LEU A 316 -2.41 7.45 8.27
C LEU A 316 -1.12 8.24 8.08
N GLN A 317 -0.07 7.93 8.83
CA GLN A 317 1.26 8.48 8.61
C GLN A 317 2.04 7.57 7.65
N ASP A 318 2.50 8.08 6.52
CA ASP A 318 3.42 7.38 5.61
C ASP A 318 4.85 7.51 6.16
N GLU A 319 5.42 6.40 6.65
CA GLU A 319 6.73 6.38 7.29
C GLU A 319 7.88 6.71 6.33
N ARG A 320 7.65 6.62 5.01
CA ARG A 320 8.67 6.90 3.99
C ARG A 320 8.72 8.39 3.62
N THR A 321 7.58 9.08 3.74
CA THR A 321 7.43 10.48 3.30
C THR A 321 7.22 11.46 4.44
N GLY A 322 6.84 10.98 5.64
CA GLY A 322 6.42 11.81 6.77
C GLY A 322 5.09 12.55 6.53
N LEU A 323 4.38 12.25 5.45
CA LEU A 323 3.07 12.81 5.14
C LEU A 323 2.00 12.12 5.98
N VAL A 324 1.04 12.90 6.49
CA VAL A 324 -0.14 12.37 7.18
C VAL A 324 -1.34 12.50 6.25
N TRP A 325 -1.87 11.37 5.82
CA TRP A 325 -2.99 11.27 4.89
C TRP A 325 -4.30 11.00 5.62
N ARG A 326 -5.42 11.50 5.08
CA ARG A 326 -6.74 11.02 5.51
C ARG A 326 -6.96 9.61 4.95
N ARG A 327 -7.52 8.71 5.75
CA ARG A 327 -7.78 7.31 5.38
C ARG A 327 -8.91 7.15 4.35
N CYS A 328 -9.87 8.06 4.34
CA CYS A 328 -11.05 8.03 3.50
C CYS A 328 -11.45 9.43 3.04
N LEU A 329 -12.36 9.52 2.06
CA LEU A 329 -12.73 10.81 1.45
C LEU A 329 -13.54 11.73 2.37
N ASN A 330 -14.54 11.18 3.07
CA ASN A 330 -15.33 11.90 4.06
C ASN A 330 -15.94 10.93 5.07
N GLY A 331 -16.03 11.37 6.32
CA GLY A 331 -16.61 10.66 7.45
C GLY A 331 -16.70 11.63 8.64
N GLY A 332 -17.57 11.33 9.59
CA GLY A 332 -17.63 12.01 10.88
C GLY A 332 -17.47 10.99 12.00
N ALA A 333 -17.01 11.45 13.17
CA ALA A 333 -16.70 10.58 14.31
C ALA A 333 -17.86 9.64 14.67
N GLY A 334 -17.67 8.32 14.47
CA GLY A 334 -18.59 7.28 14.91
C GLY A 334 -18.60 5.99 14.09
N THR A 335 -18.21 6.05 12.81
CA THR A 335 -18.22 4.89 11.89
C THR A 335 -16.98 4.94 11.01
N PRO A 336 -16.34 3.81 10.64
CA PRO A 336 -15.38 3.81 9.54
C PRO A 336 -16.11 4.20 8.26
N CYS A 337 -15.73 5.35 7.69
CA CYS A 337 -15.95 5.68 6.28
C CYS A 337 -17.41 5.63 5.79
N ASP A 338 -18.22 6.65 6.11
CA ASP A 338 -19.53 6.83 5.46
C ASP A 338 -19.33 7.05 3.95
N ALA A 339 -19.84 6.12 3.13
CA ALA A 339 -19.63 6.03 1.68
C ALA A 339 -20.30 7.14 0.83
N ASN A 340 -20.41 8.37 1.34
CA ASN A 340 -20.85 9.53 0.57
C ASN A 340 -19.71 10.03 -0.35
N THR A 341 -19.70 9.45 -1.55
CA THR A 341 -18.90 9.79 -2.74
C THR A 341 -19.20 11.21 -3.26
N LEU A 342 -18.95 12.23 -2.45
CA LEU A 342 -19.07 13.63 -2.81
C LEU A 342 -18.03 13.99 -3.88
N LEU A 343 -18.50 14.02 -5.13
CA LEU A 343 -17.82 14.61 -6.27
C LEU A 343 -17.78 16.13 -6.14
N GLN A 344 -16.59 16.70 -6.19
CA GLN A 344 -16.35 18.12 -5.96
C GLN A 344 -15.65 18.76 -7.16
N ASN A 345 -15.92 20.05 -7.39
CA ASN A 345 -15.08 20.86 -8.25
C ASN A 345 -13.79 21.26 -7.54
N PHE A 346 -12.81 21.79 -8.28
CA PHE A 346 -11.47 22.06 -7.75
C PHE A 346 -11.48 23.00 -6.53
N SER A 347 -12.30 24.07 -6.56
CA SER A 347 -12.40 25.04 -5.47
C SER A 347 -13.10 24.48 -4.22
N GLN A 348 -14.06 23.57 -4.41
CA GLN A 348 -14.69 22.83 -3.31
C GLN A 348 -13.71 21.85 -2.68
N ALA A 349 -12.97 21.09 -3.49
CA ALA A 349 -11.97 20.13 -3.04
C ALA A 349 -10.86 20.80 -2.20
N GLN A 350 -10.35 21.93 -2.69
CA GLN A 350 -9.36 22.72 -1.96
C GLN A 350 -9.90 23.27 -0.63
N THR A 351 -11.14 23.76 -0.60
CA THR A 351 -11.79 24.22 0.64
C THR A 351 -11.95 23.07 1.63
N THR A 352 -12.46 21.92 1.18
CA THR A 352 -12.66 20.72 2.01
C THR A 352 -11.39 20.32 2.74
N CYS A 353 -10.24 20.25 2.06
CA CYS A 353 -9.01 19.88 2.74
C CYS A 353 -8.50 20.97 3.71
N ASN A 354 -8.62 22.24 3.35
CA ASN A 354 -8.17 23.35 4.20
C ASN A 354 -9.01 23.53 5.49
N GLU A 355 -10.22 22.96 5.55
CA GLU A 355 -11.08 22.95 6.74
C GLU A 355 -10.77 21.77 7.70
N LEU A 356 -9.95 20.80 7.27
CA LEU A 356 -9.57 19.64 8.07
C LEU A 356 -8.25 19.88 8.82
N GLN A 357 -8.11 19.23 9.97
CA GLN A 357 -6.87 19.20 10.74
C GLN A 357 -6.56 17.76 11.19
N THR A 358 -5.28 17.50 11.39
CA THR A 358 -4.78 16.29 12.05
C THR A 358 -4.90 16.40 13.58
N ASP A 359 -4.74 15.28 14.29
CA ASP A 359 -4.86 15.22 15.77
C ASP A 359 -3.84 16.11 16.52
N ASN A 360 -2.72 16.49 15.88
CA ASN A 360 -1.74 17.44 16.42
C ASN A 360 -2.04 18.91 16.08
N GLY A 361 -3.11 19.19 15.32
CA GLY A 361 -3.56 20.53 14.93
C GLY A 361 -2.98 21.07 13.61
N GLU A 362 -2.25 20.28 12.84
CA GLU A 362 -1.80 20.70 11.50
C GLU A 362 -2.98 20.68 10.50
N THR A 363 -3.19 21.81 9.82
CA THR A 363 -4.20 21.94 8.74
C THR A 363 -3.81 21.09 7.53
N MET A 364 -4.77 20.32 7.02
CA MET A 364 -4.59 19.52 5.81
C MET A 364 -4.71 20.38 4.56
N ARG A 365 -4.26 19.85 3.42
CA ARG A 365 -4.33 20.46 2.09
C ARG A 365 -4.69 19.40 1.05
N MET A 366 -5.01 19.87 -0.16
CA MET A 366 -5.06 19.01 -1.33
C MET A 366 -3.62 18.66 -1.77
N PRO A 367 -3.30 17.38 -2.03
CA PRO A 367 -1.96 16.92 -2.37
C PRO A 367 -1.51 17.41 -3.74
N SER A 368 -0.21 17.67 -3.90
CA SER A 368 0.40 17.75 -5.22
C SER A 368 0.30 16.40 -5.95
N LEU A 369 0.48 16.40 -7.27
CA LEU A 369 0.59 15.17 -8.05
C LEU A 369 1.75 14.29 -7.55
N GLY A 370 2.87 14.92 -7.17
CA GLY A 370 4.03 14.22 -6.60
C GLY A 370 3.72 13.58 -5.24
N GLU A 371 2.93 14.23 -4.39
CA GLU A 371 2.42 13.70 -3.13
C GLU A 371 1.49 12.52 -3.37
N LEU A 372 0.44 12.70 -4.18
CA LEU A 372 -0.58 11.67 -4.39
C LEU A 372 0.01 10.40 -5.05
N LEU A 373 1.01 10.53 -5.92
CA LEU A 373 1.70 9.38 -6.49
C LEU A 373 2.64 8.64 -5.52
N THR A 374 2.96 9.22 -4.36
CA THR A 374 3.74 8.48 -3.34
C THR A 374 2.98 7.31 -2.76
N ILE A 375 1.65 7.43 -2.67
CA ILE A 375 0.75 6.40 -2.13
C ILE A 375 0.25 5.44 -3.22
N THR A 376 0.77 5.55 -4.45
CA THR A 376 0.45 4.61 -5.53
C THR A 376 0.84 3.20 -5.13
N ASP A 377 -0.16 2.35 -5.06
CA ASP A 377 0.00 0.94 -4.96
C ASP A 377 0.17 0.34 -6.36
N TYR A 378 1.43 0.16 -6.75
CA TYR A 378 1.73 -0.58 -7.96
C TYR A 378 1.31 -2.06 -7.83
N GLU A 379 1.02 -2.59 -6.64
CA GLU A 379 0.75 -4.03 -6.40
C GLU A 379 -0.66 -4.46 -6.81
N SER A 380 -1.60 -3.53 -6.91
CA SER A 380 -3.04 -3.80 -7.00
C SER A 380 -3.61 -3.77 -8.43
N THR A 381 -4.14 -4.92 -8.88
CA THR A 381 -4.91 -5.06 -10.14
C THR A 381 -6.25 -4.32 -10.15
N LEU A 382 -6.64 -3.71 -9.03
CA LEU A 382 -7.92 -3.04 -8.85
C LEU A 382 -7.84 -1.52 -9.05
N GLY A 383 -6.65 -0.91 -8.93
CA GLY A 383 -6.43 0.52 -9.11
C GLY A 383 -5.15 1.04 -8.44
N ILE A 384 -4.71 2.23 -8.86
CA ILE A 384 -3.54 2.97 -8.35
C ILE A 384 -3.58 3.18 -6.82
N PHE A 385 -4.75 3.36 -6.22
CA PHE A 385 -4.88 3.62 -4.76
C PHE A 385 -5.59 2.51 -3.99
N GLN A 386 -5.85 1.38 -4.64
CA GLN A 386 -6.60 0.24 -4.07
C GLN A 386 -5.70 -0.66 -3.21
N ASN A 387 -5.14 -0.07 -2.15
CA ASN A 387 -4.38 -0.77 -1.11
C ASN A 387 -5.16 -0.88 0.21
N ASN A 388 -4.74 -1.79 1.10
CA ASN A 388 -5.44 -2.06 2.36
C ASN A 388 -5.39 -0.90 3.40
N PHE A 389 -4.62 0.15 3.15
CA PHE A 389 -4.51 1.27 4.08
C PHE A 389 -5.67 2.24 3.91
N PHE A 390 -5.96 2.66 2.67
CA PHE A 390 -7.03 3.63 2.39
C PHE A 390 -8.36 2.98 2.04
N ASP A 391 -9.46 3.66 2.36
CA ASP A 391 -10.82 3.34 1.88
C ASP A 391 -11.22 4.39 0.84
N LEU A 392 -10.96 4.08 -0.43
CA LEU A 392 -11.10 4.99 -1.56
C LEU A 392 -11.95 4.33 -2.66
N PRO A 393 -12.96 5.03 -3.20
CA PRO A 393 -13.68 4.53 -4.36
C PRO A 393 -12.74 4.48 -5.55
N ASN A 394 -12.88 3.45 -6.38
CA ASN A 394 -12.19 3.40 -7.66
C ASN A 394 -12.73 4.51 -8.59
N ALA A 395 -12.02 5.64 -8.65
CA ALA A 395 -12.51 6.89 -9.20
C ALA A 395 -11.39 7.89 -9.56
N SER A 396 -11.75 9.09 -9.98
CA SER A 396 -10.80 10.18 -10.28
C SER A 396 -10.51 11.05 -9.04
N PHE A 397 -9.24 11.40 -8.82
CA PHE A 397 -8.77 12.20 -7.69
C PHE A 397 -8.06 13.48 -8.13
N TRP A 398 -8.47 14.61 -7.56
CA TRP A 398 -7.85 15.92 -7.74
C TRP A 398 -6.42 15.97 -7.17
N THR A 399 -5.57 16.73 -7.84
CA THR A 399 -4.27 17.16 -7.31
C THR A 399 -4.17 18.69 -7.38
N ALA A 400 -3.36 19.27 -6.50
CA ALA A 400 -3.02 20.70 -6.49
C ALA A 400 -2.02 21.11 -7.59
N THR A 401 -1.60 20.19 -8.47
CA THR A 401 -0.65 20.48 -9.55
C THR A 401 -1.40 20.93 -10.81
N ALA A 402 -1.24 22.21 -11.17
CA ALA A 402 -1.76 22.75 -12.42
C ALA A 402 -1.07 22.10 -13.63
N THR A 403 -1.77 21.98 -14.75
CA THR A 403 -1.15 21.48 -15.99
C THR A 403 -0.28 22.54 -16.70
N GLU A 404 -0.52 23.82 -16.38
CA GLU A 404 0.25 24.98 -16.82
C GLU A 404 0.67 25.79 -15.57
N PRO A 405 1.88 25.60 -15.02
CA PRO A 405 2.33 26.30 -13.80
C PRO A 405 2.37 27.82 -13.96
N ASP A 406 2.71 28.31 -15.15
CA ASP A 406 2.73 29.73 -15.50
C ASP A 406 1.33 30.36 -15.61
N ASN A 407 0.27 29.53 -15.70
CA ASN A 407 -1.10 29.96 -15.89
C ASN A 407 -2.11 29.00 -15.22
N PRO A 408 -2.09 28.87 -13.87
CA PRO A 408 -2.79 27.80 -13.14
C PRO A 408 -4.30 28.08 -12.94
N LEU A 409 -4.97 28.65 -13.95
CA LEU A 409 -6.32 29.22 -13.84
C LEU A 409 -7.43 28.32 -14.40
N THR A 410 -7.11 27.31 -15.20
CA THR A 410 -8.09 26.58 -16.01
C THR A 410 -8.11 25.08 -15.76
N ASN A 411 -6.96 24.41 -15.78
CA ASN A 411 -6.88 22.95 -15.74
C ASN A 411 -5.82 22.42 -14.77
N TYR A 412 -6.13 21.32 -14.10
CA TYR A 412 -5.30 20.65 -13.10
C TYR A 412 -5.19 19.15 -13.39
N TRP A 413 -4.12 18.53 -12.90
CA TRP A 413 -3.93 17.09 -13.02
C TRP A 413 -4.88 16.33 -12.10
N VAL A 414 -5.44 15.27 -12.66
CA VAL A 414 -6.32 14.31 -12.00
C VAL A 414 -5.77 12.90 -12.23
N VAL A 415 -5.56 12.17 -11.15
CA VAL A 415 -5.21 10.74 -11.22
C VAL A 415 -6.52 9.97 -11.35
N ASN A 416 -6.65 9.18 -12.41
CA ASN A 416 -7.81 8.32 -12.63
C ASN A 416 -7.46 6.91 -12.16
N ASP A 417 -8.06 6.47 -11.06
CA ASP A 417 -7.80 5.15 -10.44
C ASP A 417 -8.34 4.00 -11.30
N ILE A 418 -9.46 4.23 -12.02
CA ILE A 418 -10.11 3.21 -12.88
C ILE A 418 -9.28 2.99 -14.15
N ALA A 419 -8.99 4.09 -14.84
CA ALA A 419 -8.23 4.08 -16.09
C ALA A 419 -6.71 4.03 -15.88
N GLN A 420 -6.27 4.04 -14.61
CA GLN A 420 -4.88 3.95 -14.17
C GLN A 420 -3.95 4.95 -14.86
N SER A 421 -4.46 6.17 -15.07
CA SER A 421 -3.89 7.20 -15.95
C SER A 421 -3.84 8.59 -15.32
N LEU A 422 -3.06 9.49 -15.93
CA LEU A 422 -3.08 10.92 -15.61
C LEU A 422 -3.87 11.68 -16.66
N THR A 423 -4.87 12.44 -16.21
CA THR A 423 -5.70 13.27 -17.09
C THR A 423 -5.66 14.73 -16.65
N SER A 424 -5.82 15.64 -17.61
CA SER A 424 -6.07 17.06 -17.34
C SER A 424 -7.57 17.28 -17.23
N GLN A 425 -8.02 17.97 -16.18
CA GLN A 425 -9.43 18.32 -15.99
C GLN A 425 -9.60 19.81 -15.72
N ASN A 426 -10.66 20.40 -16.27
CA ASN A 426 -11.00 21.79 -16.01
C ASN A 426 -11.46 21.99 -14.56
N ILE A 427 -11.17 23.14 -13.95
CA ILE A 427 -11.55 23.44 -12.55
C ILE A 427 -13.05 23.31 -12.25
N GLN A 428 -13.93 23.37 -13.26
CA GLN A 428 -15.39 23.17 -13.12
C GLN A 428 -15.83 21.69 -13.21
N SER A 429 -14.93 20.79 -13.63
CA SER A 429 -15.17 19.33 -13.65
C SER A 429 -15.38 18.80 -12.23
N GLN A 430 -15.79 17.53 -12.12
CA GLN A 430 -16.02 16.85 -10.85
C GLN A 430 -15.07 15.67 -10.67
N ALA A 431 -14.41 15.61 -9.52
CA ALA A 431 -13.59 14.49 -9.06
C ALA A 431 -13.59 14.42 -7.52
N HIS A 432 -13.00 13.37 -6.95
CA HIS A 432 -12.81 13.23 -5.51
C HIS A 432 -11.54 13.94 -5.04
N VAL A 433 -11.35 14.07 -3.73
CA VAL A 433 -10.13 14.61 -3.14
C VAL A 433 -9.72 13.81 -1.93
N LEU A 434 -8.43 13.46 -1.85
CA LEU A 434 -7.81 12.82 -0.70
C LEU A 434 -6.91 13.86 -0.05
N CYS A 435 -7.12 14.21 1.22
CA CYS A 435 -6.39 15.29 1.88
C CYS A 435 -5.11 14.79 2.57
N VAL A 436 -4.08 15.65 2.59
CA VAL A 436 -2.75 15.36 3.17
C VAL A 436 -2.25 16.49 4.07
N ALA A 437 -1.43 16.19 5.05
CA ALA A 437 -0.75 17.10 5.98
C ALA A 437 0.75 16.72 6.11
N GLY A 438 1.51 17.43 6.95
CA GLY A 438 2.97 17.36 7.00
C GLY A 438 3.64 18.27 5.96
N GLN A 439 4.99 18.26 5.90
CA GLN A 439 5.76 19.12 5.00
C GLN A 439 5.45 18.79 3.52
N PRO A 440 5.31 19.80 2.62
CA PRO A 440 5.10 19.57 1.20
C PRO A 440 6.17 18.68 0.56
N TRP A 441 5.76 17.53 0.04
CA TRP A 441 6.66 16.60 -0.65
C TRP A 441 6.78 17.01 -2.11
N GLY A 442 8.01 17.21 -2.59
CA GLY A 442 8.27 17.45 -4.02
C GLY A 442 9.07 18.71 -4.40
N SER A 443 9.78 19.38 -3.49
CA SER A 443 10.96 20.14 -3.90
C SER A 443 12.16 19.19 -3.99
N ASN A 444 12.32 18.51 -5.13
CA ASN A 444 13.46 17.64 -5.34
C ASN A 444 14.73 18.49 -5.47
N GLY A 445 15.60 18.44 -4.47
CA GLY A 445 16.97 18.89 -4.65
C GLY A 445 17.72 17.87 -5.49
N PHE A 446 18.28 18.30 -6.61
CA PHE A 446 19.20 17.48 -7.39
C PHE A 446 20.59 18.09 -7.31
N ILE A 447 21.59 17.28 -6.99
CA ILE A 447 23.00 17.69 -6.97
C ILE A 447 23.71 16.97 -8.10
N GLU A 448 24.16 17.74 -9.10
CA GLU A 448 24.94 17.23 -10.23
C GLU A 448 26.38 16.95 -9.81
N ASN A 449 26.79 15.67 -9.86
CA ASN A 449 28.14 15.19 -9.54
C ASN A 449 28.97 14.87 -10.81
N GLY A 450 28.46 15.22 -12.00
CA GLY A 450 29.10 14.95 -13.29
C GLY A 450 28.42 13.78 -14.02
N ASN A 451 28.90 12.54 -13.83
CA ASN A 451 28.26 11.36 -14.43
C ASN A 451 27.08 10.82 -13.60
N SER A 452 26.92 11.35 -12.40
CA SER A 452 25.90 11.01 -11.42
C SER A 452 25.12 12.26 -10.95
N ILE A 453 23.88 12.06 -10.50
CA ILE A 453 23.00 13.07 -9.92
C ILE A 453 22.41 12.51 -8.63
N THR A 454 22.65 13.17 -7.48
CA THR A 454 22.01 12.81 -6.21
C THR A 454 20.62 13.43 -6.12
N ASP A 455 19.57 12.61 -5.91
CA ASP A 455 18.26 13.08 -5.43
C ASP A 455 18.34 13.26 -3.90
N THR A 456 18.34 14.50 -3.42
CA THR A 456 18.51 14.80 -2.00
C THR A 456 17.28 14.44 -1.15
N ARG A 457 16.14 14.12 -1.77
CA ARG A 457 14.91 13.71 -1.06
C ARG A 457 14.89 12.20 -0.84
N THR A 458 15.31 11.39 -1.82
CA THR A 458 15.38 9.92 -1.67
C THR A 458 16.74 9.43 -1.18
N GLY A 459 17.79 10.25 -1.29
CA GLY A 459 19.17 9.86 -1.06
C GLY A 459 19.77 9.01 -2.19
N LEU A 460 18.97 8.65 -3.20
CA LEU A 460 19.40 7.84 -4.34
C LEU A 460 20.32 8.65 -5.26
N GLU A 461 21.27 7.96 -5.89
CA GLU A 461 22.12 8.54 -6.92
C GLU A 461 21.84 7.88 -8.28
N TRP A 462 21.62 8.74 -9.27
CA TRP A 462 21.15 8.40 -10.61
C TRP A 462 22.24 8.66 -11.65
N GLN A 463 22.32 7.84 -12.69
CA GLN A 463 23.19 8.12 -13.83
C GLN A 463 22.70 9.37 -14.59
N THR A 464 23.58 10.37 -14.81
CA THR A 464 23.27 11.64 -15.49
C THR A 464 22.72 11.45 -16.90
N CYS A 465 23.18 10.41 -17.61
CA CYS A 465 22.76 10.10 -18.98
C CYS A 465 22.14 8.71 -19.12
N PRO A 466 21.22 8.50 -20.09
CA PRO A 466 20.76 7.16 -20.44
C PRO A 466 21.89 6.34 -21.06
N TYR A 467 21.73 5.02 -21.07
CA TYR A 467 22.72 4.12 -21.68
C TYR A 467 22.98 4.45 -23.16
N GLY A 468 24.25 4.40 -23.56
CA GLY A 468 24.75 4.85 -24.88
C GLY A 468 25.15 6.33 -24.95
N GLN A 469 24.86 7.13 -23.92
CA GLN A 469 25.23 8.54 -23.85
C GLN A 469 26.14 8.87 -22.66
N SER A 470 26.81 10.03 -22.74
CA SER A 470 27.68 10.58 -21.69
C SER A 470 27.44 12.08 -21.49
N PRO A 471 27.69 12.64 -20.29
CA PRO A 471 27.49 14.07 -20.04
C PRO A 471 28.25 14.95 -21.02
N GLY A 472 27.58 15.96 -21.57
CA GLY A 472 28.18 16.96 -22.43
C GLY A 472 29.00 17.99 -21.65
N ALA A 473 29.77 18.82 -22.37
CA ALA A 473 30.46 19.98 -21.79
C ALA A 473 29.51 21.14 -21.41
N SER A 474 28.22 20.99 -21.70
CA SER A 474 27.10 21.86 -21.35
C SER A 474 25.91 20.98 -20.96
N ALA A 475 25.01 21.46 -20.10
CA ALA A 475 23.88 20.72 -19.55
C ALA A 475 23.12 19.91 -20.62
N GLY A 476 23.19 18.58 -20.52
CA GLY A 476 22.67 17.65 -21.53
C GLY A 476 23.59 16.45 -21.76
N CYS A 477 23.10 15.48 -22.53
CA CYS A 477 23.80 14.23 -22.83
C CYS A 477 24.18 14.14 -24.30
N THR A 478 25.37 13.63 -24.57
CA THR A 478 25.95 13.48 -25.90
C THR A 478 26.14 12.02 -26.26
N GLY A 479 26.14 11.71 -27.56
CA GLY A 479 26.14 10.33 -28.07
C GLY A 479 24.75 9.84 -28.44
N THR A 480 24.63 8.54 -28.74
CA THR A 480 23.41 7.92 -29.26
C THR A 480 22.82 6.99 -28.21
N ILE A 481 21.55 7.19 -27.85
CA ILE A 481 20.84 6.28 -26.95
C ILE A 481 20.89 4.85 -27.51
N MET A 482 21.29 3.90 -26.67
CA MET A 482 21.31 2.48 -26.99
C MET A 482 20.13 1.79 -26.30
N LEU A 483 19.27 1.15 -27.09
CA LEU A 483 18.16 0.33 -26.61
C LEU A 483 18.65 -1.11 -26.46
N LEU A 484 18.55 -1.67 -25.26
CA LEU A 484 18.91 -3.07 -24.97
C LEU A 484 17.65 -3.86 -24.59
N PRO A 485 17.63 -5.20 -24.73
CA PRO A 485 16.61 -6.05 -24.12
C PRO A 485 16.74 -6.04 -22.60
N PHE A 486 15.66 -6.36 -21.88
CA PHE A 486 15.58 -6.21 -20.42
C PHE A 486 16.75 -6.87 -19.67
N HIS A 487 17.10 -8.10 -20.03
CA HIS A 487 18.16 -8.86 -19.37
C HIS A 487 19.57 -8.26 -19.56
N GLU A 488 19.82 -7.59 -20.68
CA GLU A 488 21.07 -6.87 -20.93
C GLU A 488 21.08 -5.52 -20.21
N ALA A 489 19.95 -4.84 -20.08
CA ALA A 489 19.83 -3.62 -19.28
C ALA A 489 20.13 -3.89 -17.79
N LEU A 490 19.57 -4.97 -17.24
CA LEU A 490 19.90 -5.46 -15.89
C LEU A 490 21.42 -5.71 -15.75
N ALA A 491 21.99 -6.57 -16.59
CA ALA A 491 23.40 -6.92 -16.54
C ALA A 491 24.33 -5.71 -16.76
N THR A 492 23.91 -4.73 -17.55
CA THR A 492 24.66 -3.48 -17.78
C THR A 492 24.76 -2.66 -16.52
N CYS A 493 23.67 -2.50 -15.76
CA CYS A 493 23.72 -1.76 -14.49
C CYS A 493 24.50 -2.53 -13.41
N GLU A 494 24.28 -3.83 -13.25
CA GLU A 494 25.01 -4.66 -12.25
C GLU A 494 26.53 -4.65 -12.46
N ASN A 495 27.00 -4.48 -13.70
CA ASN A 495 28.42 -4.43 -14.04
C ASN A 495 28.95 -2.98 -14.24
N LEU A 496 28.13 -1.96 -13.99
CA LEU A 496 28.54 -0.57 -14.16
C LEU A 496 29.52 -0.16 -13.07
N ASN A 497 30.72 0.25 -13.49
CA ASN A 497 31.65 1.00 -12.64
C ASN A 497 31.64 2.46 -13.10
N LEU A 498 31.01 3.32 -12.29
CA LEU A 498 30.85 4.74 -12.56
C LEU A 498 31.19 5.54 -11.31
N ASP A 499 32.01 6.58 -11.47
CA ASP A 499 32.50 7.46 -10.38
C ASP A 499 33.13 6.69 -9.20
N GLN A 500 33.78 5.54 -9.47
CA GLN A 500 34.35 4.58 -8.52
C GLN A 500 33.33 3.74 -7.72
N HIS A 501 32.04 3.86 -8.03
CA HIS A 501 30.97 3.05 -7.45
C HIS A 501 30.59 1.88 -8.36
N THR A 502 30.31 0.73 -7.75
CA THR A 502 30.01 -0.55 -8.41
C THR A 502 28.73 -1.21 -7.90
N ASN A 503 27.93 -0.49 -7.10
CA ASN A 503 26.63 -0.94 -6.56
C ASN A 503 25.46 -0.33 -7.36
N TRP A 504 25.67 -0.11 -8.64
CA TRP A 504 24.66 0.34 -9.58
C TRP A 504 23.73 -0.81 -9.96
N ARG A 505 22.45 -0.51 -10.14
CA ARG A 505 21.40 -1.46 -10.54
C ARG A 505 20.36 -0.77 -11.41
N LEU A 506 19.49 -1.55 -12.03
CA LEU A 506 18.32 -1.00 -12.71
C LEU A 506 17.31 -0.49 -11.65
N PRO A 507 16.68 0.68 -11.84
CA PRO A 507 15.75 1.26 -10.87
C PRO A 507 14.38 0.56 -10.86
N THR A 508 13.73 0.53 -9.71
CA THR A 508 12.35 0.03 -9.57
C THR A 508 11.33 1.05 -10.10
N ILE A 509 10.09 0.63 -10.30
CA ILE A 509 9.01 1.50 -10.80
C ILE A 509 8.66 2.55 -9.75
N ARG A 510 8.83 2.21 -8.47
CA ARG A 510 8.69 3.11 -7.31
C ARG A 510 9.82 4.14 -7.25
N GLU A 511 11.04 3.79 -7.64
CA GLU A 511 12.16 4.75 -7.71
C GLU A 511 11.99 5.71 -8.89
N LEU A 512 11.65 5.17 -10.08
CA LEU A 512 11.40 5.99 -11.28
C LEU A 512 10.19 6.92 -11.09
N SER A 513 9.15 6.51 -10.37
CA SER A 513 8.01 7.39 -10.08
C SER A 513 8.36 8.57 -9.19
N THR A 514 9.44 8.50 -8.41
CA THR A 514 9.93 9.66 -7.65
C THR A 514 10.46 10.78 -8.55
N LEU A 515 10.89 10.46 -9.79
CA LEU A 515 11.31 11.42 -10.81
C LEU A 515 10.14 12.01 -11.61
N ARG A 516 8.89 11.70 -11.25
CA ARG A 516 7.66 12.11 -11.97
C ARG A 516 7.11 13.45 -11.50
N LEU A 517 7.90 14.52 -11.58
CA LEU A 517 7.43 15.89 -11.30
C LEU A 517 7.33 16.68 -12.62
N TRP A 518 6.19 16.59 -13.30
CA TRP A 518 5.89 17.43 -14.46
C TRP A 518 4.96 18.59 -14.07
N PRO A 519 5.31 19.87 -14.35
CA PRO A 519 6.60 20.38 -14.80
C PRO A 519 7.39 20.97 -13.62
N ASP A 520 8.44 20.29 -13.18
CA ASP A 520 9.45 20.84 -12.28
C ASP A 520 10.65 21.35 -13.09
N GLU A 521 10.94 22.65 -13.00
CA GLU A 521 12.13 23.25 -13.62
C GLU A 521 13.42 22.61 -13.09
N ASN A 522 13.43 22.10 -11.84
CA ASN A 522 14.61 21.48 -11.24
C ASN A 522 14.96 20.12 -11.89
N LEU A 523 13.95 19.31 -12.28
CA LEU A 523 14.20 18.08 -13.06
C LEU A 523 14.76 18.41 -14.45
N THR A 524 14.19 19.43 -15.10
CA THR A 524 14.62 19.88 -16.43
C THR A 524 16.02 20.51 -16.39
N HIS A 525 16.38 21.15 -15.28
CA HIS A 525 17.73 21.66 -15.03
C HIS A 525 18.72 20.52 -14.79
N ALA A 526 18.45 19.66 -13.79
CA ALA A 526 19.38 18.62 -13.34
C ALA A 526 19.67 17.54 -14.39
N PHE A 527 18.65 17.14 -15.16
CA PHE A 527 18.82 16.19 -16.27
C PHE A 527 18.97 16.90 -17.63
N GLY A 528 18.92 18.23 -17.69
CA GLY A 528 19.10 19.04 -18.91
C GLY A 528 18.16 18.65 -20.07
N GLU A 529 18.63 18.84 -21.32
CA GLU A 529 17.95 18.26 -22.48
C GLU A 529 17.88 16.72 -22.44
N ALA A 530 18.64 16.03 -21.58
CA ALA A 530 18.49 14.60 -21.37
C ALA A 530 17.28 14.22 -20.49
N ALA A 531 16.54 15.21 -19.97
CA ALA A 531 15.15 15.06 -19.56
C ALA A 531 14.23 14.73 -20.76
N GLN A 532 14.60 15.05 -22.01
CA GLN A 532 13.92 14.49 -23.20
C GLN A 532 14.16 12.97 -23.31
N GLY A 533 15.25 12.46 -22.74
CA GLY A 533 15.46 11.03 -22.51
C GLY A 533 14.64 10.47 -21.34
N LEU A 534 14.19 11.31 -20.39
CA LEU A 534 13.20 10.96 -19.38
C LEU A 534 11.76 10.99 -19.94
N LEU A 535 11.45 11.82 -20.96
CA LEU A 535 10.24 11.67 -21.78
C LEU A 535 10.22 10.34 -22.58
N GLY A 536 11.38 9.70 -22.70
CA GLY A 536 11.52 8.34 -23.19
C GLY A 536 10.96 7.30 -22.22
N ARG A 537 10.64 6.14 -22.78
CA ARG A 537 10.17 4.97 -22.04
C ARG A 537 11.38 4.28 -21.41
N LEU A 538 11.40 4.19 -20.07
CA LEU A 538 12.54 3.67 -19.30
C LEU A 538 12.22 2.29 -18.72
N PHE A 539 13.12 1.31 -18.91
CA PHE A 539 12.99 0.04 -18.21
C PHE A 539 13.08 0.22 -16.69
N SER A 540 12.23 -0.55 -16.00
CA SER A 540 12.29 -0.77 -14.57
C SER A 540 12.73 -2.20 -14.24
N ALA A 541 13.40 -2.39 -13.11
CA ALA A 541 13.68 -3.69 -12.50
C ALA A 541 12.43 -4.42 -11.96
N SER A 542 11.29 -3.73 -11.92
CA SER A 542 9.98 -4.23 -11.47
C SER A 542 9.31 -5.13 -12.51
N VAL A 543 8.57 -6.13 -12.02
CA VAL A 543 7.94 -7.20 -12.81
C VAL A 543 6.42 -7.12 -12.68
N THR A 544 5.62 -7.59 -13.64
CA THR A 544 4.17 -7.68 -13.40
C THR A 544 3.82 -8.77 -12.37
N THR A 545 2.74 -8.60 -11.60
CA THR A 545 2.32 -9.62 -10.57
C THR A 545 2.10 -11.02 -11.18
N ASP A 546 1.57 -11.09 -12.40
CA ASP A 546 1.39 -12.33 -13.15
C ASP A 546 2.71 -12.93 -13.69
N ARG A 547 3.82 -12.19 -13.57
CA ARG A 547 5.17 -12.51 -14.03
C ARG A 547 5.25 -12.80 -15.55
N SER A 548 4.37 -12.18 -16.35
CA SER A 548 4.40 -12.29 -17.82
C SER A 548 5.11 -11.13 -18.52
N ALA A 549 5.36 -10.02 -17.81
CA ALA A 549 5.95 -8.80 -18.34
C ALA A 549 6.83 -8.07 -17.30
N VAL A 550 7.52 -7.02 -17.75
CA VAL A 550 8.32 -6.10 -16.96
C VAL A 550 7.76 -4.69 -17.09
N TRP A 551 7.94 -3.88 -16.05
CA TRP A 551 7.45 -2.51 -16.05
C TRP A 551 8.36 -1.58 -16.87
N VAL A 552 7.71 -0.68 -17.61
CA VAL A 552 8.34 0.40 -18.35
C VAL A 552 7.73 1.71 -17.85
N PHE A 553 8.55 2.52 -17.23
CA PHE A 553 8.16 3.84 -16.77
C PHE A 553 8.03 4.80 -17.97
N SER A 554 7.02 5.66 -17.95
CA SER A 554 7.08 6.93 -18.66
C SER A 554 6.52 8.05 -17.77
N PRO A 555 6.94 9.33 -17.97
CA PRO A 555 6.51 10.42 -17.12
C PRO A 555 5.00 10.65 -17.16
N THR A 556 4.36 10.42 -18.31
CA THR A 556 2.91 10.58 -18.45
C THR A 556 2.18 9.38 -17.88
N GLU A 557 2.57 8.15 -18.22
CA GLU A 557 1.91 6.90 -17.80
C GLU A 557 2.90 5.71 -17.77
N PRO A 558 3.02 4.95 -16.67
CA PRO A 558 3.73 3.67 -16.67
C PRO A 558 2.89 2.59 -17.36
N TYR A 559 3.54 1.61 -17.98
CA TYR A 559 2.90 0.48 -18.65
C TYR A 559 3.85 -0.74 -18.65
N TRP A 560 3.40 -1.92 -19.05
CA TRP A 560 4.22 -3.14 -19.05
C TRP A 560 4.49 -3.71 -20.45
N GLN A 561 5.58 -4.47 -20.59
CA GLN A 561 5.93 -5.22 -21.81
C GLN A 561 6.67 -6.52 -21.54
N LYS A 562 6.64 -7.45 -22.50
CA LYS A 562 7.41 -8.69 -22.43
C LYS A 562 8.90 -8.43 -22.70
N GLY A 563 9.78 -8.99 -21.86
CA GLY A 563 11.19 -8.59 -21.71
C GLY A 563 12.15 -8.74 -22.92
N GLY A 564 11.67 -9.29 -24.04
CA GLY A 564 12.43 -9.33 -25.31
C GLY A 564 12.27 -8.08 -26.20
N GLN A 565 11.42 -7.11 -25.81
CA GLN A 565 11.45 -5.78 -26.43
C GLN A 565 12.64 -4.95 -25.88
N THR A 566 13.07 -3.92 -26.61
CA THR A 566 14.20 -3.07 -26.20
C THR A 566 13.73 -1.68 -25.77
N HIS A 567 14.31 -1.16 -24.68
CA HIS A 567 14.03 0.19 -24.17
C HIS A 567 15.29 0.93 -23.73
N THR A 568 15.12 2.24 -23.55
CA THR A 568 16.07 3.09 -22.86
C THR A 568 16.11 2.72 -21.38
N PHE A 569 17.24 2.94 -20.71
CA PHE A 569 17.35 2.82 -19.27
C PHE A 569 18.43 3.75 -18.71
N ARG A 570 18.39 3.94 -17.39
CA ARG A 570 19.38 4.63 -16.56
C ARG A 570 19.63 3.75 -15.35
N CYS A 571 20.85 3.72 -14.83
CA CYS A 571 21.13 3.00 -13.59
C CYS A 571 20.95 3.92 -12.37
N VAL A 572 20.59 3.32 -11.24
CA VAL A 572 20.48 3.97 -9.92
C VAL A 572 21.34 3.22 -8.91
N ARG A 573 21.71 3.87 -7.82
CA ARG A 573 22.32 3.24 -6.65
C ARG A 573 21.81 3.84 -5.35
N ALA A 574 21.88 3.04 -4.29
CA ALA A 574 21.82 3.54 -2.93
C ALA A 574 23.16 4.22 -2.54
N PRO A 575 23.12 5.22 -1.62
CA PRO A 575 24.29 6.00 -1.21
C PRO A 575 25.39 5.16 -0.53
#